data_AF-A0A6V7SA41-F1
#
_entry.id   AF-A0A6V7SA41-F1
#
_cell.length_a   1.000
_cell.length_b   1.000
_cell.length_c   1.000
_cell.angle_alpha   90.00
_cell.angle_beta   90.00
_cell.angle_gamma   90.00
#
_symmetry.space_group_name_H-M   'P 1'
#
loop_
_entity.id
_entity.type
_entity.pdbx_description
1 polymer ?
#
loop_
_entity_poly.entity_id
_entity_poly.type
_entity_poly.pdbx_seq_one_letter_code
_entity_poly.pdbx_strand_id
1 'polypeptide(L)'
;MPKVTVKKIHAVARWKWIGSSIDNICAICNNSLENTCTICIRPGNSCPPAFGKCGHHFHLHCMEKWIRQNKLTCPCCRADWYYKTQ
;
A
#
# COMPACT_ATOMS: atom_id res chain seq x y z
N MET A 1 37.95 -21.65 -24.16
CA MET A 1 36.94 -21.13 -23.21
C MET A 1 35.69 -20.76 -24.00
N PRO A 2 34.51 -21.33 -23.70
CA PRO A 2 33.29 -21.00 -24.44
C PRO A 2 32.86 -19.56 -24.15
N LYS A 3 32.63 -18.78 -25.21
CA LYS A 3 32.05 -17.42 -25.15
C LYS A 3 30.54 -17.54 -25.31
N VAL A 4 29.79 -17.23 -24.27
CA VAL A 4 28.32 -17.19 -24.30
C VAL A 4 27.89 -15.76 -24.62
N THR A 5 27.03 -15.60 -25.65
CA THR A 5 26.47 -14.30 -26.05
C THR A 5 24.95 -14.35 -25.98
N VAL A 6 24.35 -13.42 -25.23
CA VAL A 6 22.90 -13.30 -25.15
C VAL A 6 22.36 -12.64 -26.42
N LYS A 7 21.49 -13.34 -27.16
CA LYS A 7 20.90 -12.84 -28.42
C LYS A 7 19.69 -11.94 -28.21
N LYS A 8 18.86 -12.23 -27.20
CA LYS A 8 17.62 -11.51 -26.91
C LYS A 8 17.19 -11.73 -25.46
N ILE A 9 16.70 -10.67 -24.83
CA ILE A 9 16.12 -10.70 -23.48
C ILE A 9 14.68 -10.20 -23.56
N HIS A 10 13.75 -10.92 -22.95
CA HIS A 10 12.38 -10.45 -22.70
C HIS A 10 12.18 -10.41 -21.19
N ALA A 11 12.47 -9.26 -20.58
CA ALA A 11 12.27 -9.07 -19.16
C ALA A 11 10.79 -8.76 -18.87
N VAL A 12 10.29 -9.32 -17.77
CA VAL A 12 8.96 -9.01 -17.22
C VAL A 12 9.13 -8.52 -15.79
N ALA A 13 8.29 -7.56 -15.39
CA ALA A 13 8.32 -6.98 -14.06
C ALA A 13 6.90 -6.75 -13.53
N ARG A 14 6.79 -6.69 -12.20
CA ARG A 14 5.58 -6.27 -11.49
C ARG A 14 5.93 -5.10 -10.58
N TRP A 15 5.03 -4.13 -10.48
CA TRP A 15 5.16 -3.04 -9.51
C TRP A 15 4.87 -3.55 -8.10
N LYS A 16 5.59 -3.00 -7.12
CA LYS A 16 5.35 -3.21 -5.69
C LYS A 16 5.46 -1.86 -4.99
N TRP A 17 4.55 -1.60 -4.05
CA TRP A 17 4.62 -0.40 -3.22
C TRP A 17 5.81 -0.49 -2.27
N ILE A 18 6.63 0.57 -2.25
CA ILE A 18 7.79 0.68 -1.37
C ILE A 18 7.30 1.03 0.03
N GLY A 19 7.77 0.32 1.05
CA GLY A 19 7.39 0.59 2.45
C GLY A 19 6.14 -0.13 2.92
N SER A 20 5.56 -1.05 2.15
CA SER A 20 4.56 -1.96 2.69
C SER A 20 5.19 -2.73 3.86
N SER A 21 4.67 -2.52 5.08
CA SER A 21 5.15 -3.16 6.30
C SER A 21 5.12 -4.68 6.15
N ILE A 22 5.82 -5.39 7.04
CA ILE A 22 6.04 -6.85 6.98
C ILE A 22 4.74 -7.66 6.69
N ASP A 23 3.59 -7.12 7.08
CA ASP A 23 2.30 -7.79 6.95
C ASP A 23 1.52 -7.47 5.67
N ASN A 24 1.91 -6.51 4.84
CA ASN A 24 1.24 -6.15 3.57
C ASN A 24 -0.29 -5.98 3.61
N ILE A 25 -0.92 -5.94 4.79
CA ILE A 25 -2.36 -6.01 4.98
C ILE A 25 -2.82 -4.70 5.62
N CYS A 26 -3.92 -4.15 5.10
CA CYS A 26 -4.58 -3.00 5.67
C CYS A 26 -5.38 -3.43 6.90
N ALA A 27 -5.00 -2.98 8.11
CA ALA A 27 -5.68 -3.39 9.34
C ALA A 27 -7.15 -2.90 9.47
N ILE A 28 -7.61 -2.02 8.57
CA ILE A 28 -8.99 -1.51 8.56
C ILE A 28 -9.93 -2.44 7.78
N CYS A 29 -9.50 -2.94 6.63
CA CYS A 29 -10.34 -3.76 5.73
C CYS A 29 -9.86 -5.22 5.60
N ASN A 30 -8.72 -5.54 6.21
CA ASN A 30 -8.06 -6.84 6.18
C ASN A 30 -7.68 -7.38 4.78
N ASN A 31 -7.65 -6.50 3.77
CA ASN A 31 -7.15 -6.83 2.43
C ASN A 31 -5.68 -6.46 2.28
N SER A 32 -5.00 -7.14 1.35
CA SER A 32 -3.65 -6.76 0.90
C SER A 32 -3.62 -5.32 0.39
N LEU A 33 -2.58 -4.58 0.76
CA LEU A 33 -2.26 -3.24 0.26
C LEU A 33 -1.91 -3.25 -1.23
N GLU A 34 -1.55 -4.42 -1.79
CA GLU A 34 -1.37 -4.60 -3.24
C GLU A 34 -2.71 -4.78 -3.99
N ASN A 35 -3.79 -5.12 -3.27
CA ASN A 35 -5.14 -5.26 -3.80
C ASN A 35 -6.00 -4.03 -3.50
N THR A 36 -7.18 -3.97 -4.10
CA THR A 36 -8.18 -2.96 -3.77
C THR A 36 -8.81 -3.19 -2.39
N CYS A 37 -9.23 -2.11 -1.75
CA CYS A 37 -10.08 -2.19 -0.56
C CYS A 37 -11.46 -2.79 -0.91
N THR A 38 -12.22 -3.22 0.10
CA THR A 38 -13.54 -3.85 -0.07
C THR A 38 -14.59 -2.97 -0.76
N ILE A 39 -14.33 -1.66 -0.87
CA ILE A 39 -15.21 -0.67 -1.53
C ILE A 39 -14.86 -0.53 -3.02
N CYS A 40 -13.61 -0.84 -3.41
CA CYS A 40 -13.13 -0.64 -4.77
C CYS A 40 -13.25 -1.94 -5.57
N ILE A 41 -14.09 -1.92 -6.61
CA ILE A 41 -14.46 -3.08 -7.42
C ILE A 41 -13.37 -3.50 -8.42
N ARG A 42 -12.55 -2.55 -8.90
CA ARG A 42 -11.50 -2.83 -9.89
C ARG A 42 -10.15 -2.26 -9.48
N PRO A 43 -9.04 -3.01 -9.66
CA PRO A 43 -7.69 -2.47 -9.50
C PRO A 43 -7.47 -1.34 -10.51
N GLY A 44 -7.07 -0.18 -10.00
CA GLY A 44 -6.85 1.04 -10.76
C GLY A 44 -6.28 2.14 -9.86
N ASN A 45 -6.03 3.34 -10.43
CA ASN A 45 -5.44 4.48 -9.74
C ASN A 45 -6.27 5.02 -8.56
N SER A 46 -7.45 4.46 -8.31
CA SER A 46 -8.41 4.98 -7.35
C SER A 46 -8.11 4.57 -5.91
N CYS A 47 -7.19 3.66 -5.60
CA CYS A 47 -6.95 3.22 -4.22
C CYS A 47 -5.46 3.02 -3.89
N PRO A 48 -4.64 4.09 -3.88
CA PRO A 48 -3.25 3.99 -3.47
C PRO A 48 -3.13 3.72 -1.95
N PRO A 49 -2.02 3.14 -1.49
CA PRO A 49 -1.70 3.10 -0.08
C PRO A 49 -1.46 4.50 0.48
N ALA A 50 -2.04 4.77 1.65
CA ALA A 50 -1.75 5.92 2.49
C ALA A 50 -0.62 5.58 3.47
N PHE A 51 0.39 6.44 3.48
CA PHE A 51 1.59 6.29 4.32
C PHE A 51 1.48 7.18 5.55
N GLY A 52 1.52 6.60 6.74
CA GLY A 52 1.54 7.35 8.00
C GLY A 52 2.95 7.72 8.43
N LYS A 53 3.13 8.88 9.08
CA LYS A 53 4.41 9.22 9.73
C LYS A 53 4.81 8.22 10.81
N CYS A 54 3.85 7.52 11.41
CA CYS A 54 4.08 6.45 12.38
C CYS A 54 4.61 5.14 11.76
N GLY A 55 4.80 5.08 10.43
CA GLY A 55 5.30 3.89 9.73
C GLY A 55 4.23 2.83 9.41
N HIS A 56 2.97 3.08 9.74
CA HIS A 56 1.85 2.21 9.36
C HIS A 56 1.19 2.64 8.05
N HIS A 57 0.67 1.66 7.32
CA HIS A 57 0.14 1.83 5.97
C HIS A 57 -1.28 1.27 5.87
N PHE A 58 -2.15 1.98 5.17
CA PHE A 58 -3.54 1.59 4.95
C PHE A 58 -3.95 1.91 3.52
N HIS A 59 -5.08 1.40 3.03
CA HIS A 59 -5.66 1.96 1.80
C HIS A 59 -6.15 3.38 2.05
N LEU A 60 -5.96 4.30 1.09
CA LEU A 60 -6.41 5.69 1.20
C LEU A 60 -7.88 5.80 1.62
N HIS A 61 -8.79 5.12 0.91
CA HIS A 61 -10.22 5.13 1.22
C HIS A 61 -10.57 4.58 2.61
N CYS A 62 -9.80 3.59 3.08
CA CYS A 62 -9.99 3.03 4.41
C CYS A 62 -9.60 4.07 5.48
N MET A 63 -8.47 4.74 5.29
CA MET A 63 -7.98 5.77 6.21
C MET A 63 -8.88 7.02 6.19
N GLU A 64 -9.33 7.46 5.03
CA GLU A 64 -10.27 8.57 4.94
C GLU A 64 -11.61 8.26 5.63
N LYS A 65 -12.13 7.04 5.47
CA LYS A 65 -13.35 6.62 6.17
C LYS A 65 -13.14 6.63 7.68
N TRP A 66 -11.96 6.22 8.15
CA TRP A 66 -11.59 6.24 9.56
C TRP A 66 -11.56 7.68 10.11
N ILE A 67 -10.90 8.59 9.41
CA ILE A 67 -10.84 10.03 9.78
C ILE A 67 -12.25 10.65 9.78
N ARG A 68 -13.09 10.36 8.77
CA ARG A 68 -14.48 10.83 8.71
C ARG A 68 -15.35 10.36 9.89
N GLN A 69 -14.99 9.26 10.55
CA GLN A 69 -15.64 8.78 11.78
C GLN A 69 -15.08 9.44 13.05
N ASN A 70 -14.40 10.58 12.92
CA ASN A 70 -13.79 11.33 14.00
C ASN A 70 -12.67 10.58 14.75
N LYS A 71 -12.03 9.62 14.09
CA LYS A 71 -10.88 8.88 14.62
C LYS A 71 -9.60 9.40 13.97
N LEU A 72 -8.96 10.37 14.63
CA LEU A 72 -7.74 11.03 14.13
C LEU A 72 -6.44 10.30 14.51
N THR A 73 -6.54 9.07 14.99
CA THR A 73 -5.40 8.26 15.43
C THR A 73 -5.16 7.06 14.50
N CYS A 74 -3.92 6.59 14.48
CA CYS A 74 -3.54 5.38 13.75
C CYS A 74 -4.26 4.15 14.33
N PRO A 75 -4.93 3.33 13.50
CA PRO A 75 -5.59 2.09 13.95
C PRO A 75 -4.65 1.10 14.64
N CYS A 76 -3.36 1.06 14.27
CA CYS A 76 -2.39 0.10 14.81
C CYS A 76 -1.73 0.58 16.10
N CYS A 77 -1.17 1.79 16.11
CA CYS A 77 -0.39 2.29 17.26
C CYS A 77 -1.07 3.39 18.08
N ARG A 78 -2.27 3.84 17.70
CA ARG A 78 -3.06 4.88 18.37
C ARG A 78 -2.39 6.26 18.47
N ALA A 79 -1.22 6.46 17.87
CA ALA A 79 -0.60 7.78 17.71
C ALA A 79 -1.42 8.67 16.77
N ASP A 80 -1.29 9.99 16.90
CA ASP A 80 -1.94 10.94 16.00
C ASP A 80 -1.57 10.69 14.53
N TRP A 81 -2.59 10.65 13.67
CA TRP A 81 -2.41 10.32 12.27
C TRP A 81 -1.99 11.56 11.46
N TYR A 82 -0.82 11.47 10.86
CA TYR A 82 -0.33 12.43 9.87
C TYR A 82 0.13 11.67 8.64
N TYR A 83 -0.30 12.13 7.46
CA TYR A 83 0.23 11.63 6.20
C TYR A 83 1.73 11.95 6.10
N LYS A 84 2.50 10.94 5.70
CA LYS A 84 3.89 11.12 5.29
C LYS A 84 3.87 11.79 3.92
N THR A 85 4.30 13.06 3.87
CA THR A 85 4.61 13.74 2.60
C THR A 85 5.69 12.94 1.88
N GLN A 86 5.42 12.59 0.62
CA GLN A 86 6.40 11.95 -0.26
C GLN A 86 7.56 12.89 -0.55
#